data_AF-A0A9N9B7V3-F1
#
_entry.id   AF-A0A9N9B7V3-F1
#
_cell.length_a   1.000
_cell.length_b   1.000
_cell.length_c   1.000
_cell.angle_alpha   90.00
_cell.angle_beta   90.00
_cell.angle_gamma   90.00
#
_symmetry.space_group_name_H-M   'P 1'
#
loop_
_entity.id
_entity.type
_entity.pdbx_description
1 polymer ?
#
loop_
_entity_poly.entity_id
_entity_poly.type
_entity_poly.pdbx_seq_one_letter_code
_entity_poly.pdbx_strand_id
1 'polypeptide(L)'
;MSVEIKLAKSEINDITDSKQVDENASQKIDDEKTLENTNEETQDGAYNPETGEINWDCPCLGGMAKGPCGEQFKAAFSCFIYSNAEQKGADCLDAFREMNDCFKKYPDVYKNELADENDDDVVT
;
A
#
# COMPACT_ATOMS: atom_id res chain seq x y z
N MET A 1 -62.30 -48.03 -13.31
CA MET A 1 -63.30 -47.33 -14.16
C MET A 1 -63.20 -45.85 -13.83
N SER A 2 -62.53 -45.10 -14.70
CA SER A 2 -63.15 -44.08 -15.58
C SER A 2 -63.30 -42.75 -14.82
N VAL A 3 -62.27 -41.88 -14.77
CA VAL A 3 -61.75 -40.94 -15.79
C VAL A 3 -62.76 -39.84 -16.14
N GLU A 4 -62.22 -38.61 -16.21
CA GLU A 4 -62.76 -37.34 -16.74
C GLU A 4 -63.39 -36.38 -15.69
N ILE A 5 -63.18 -35.05 -15.64
CA ILE A 5 -62.90 -34.08 -16.72
C ILE A 5 -62.48 -32.68 -16.14
N LYS A 6 -61.61 -31.96 -16.89
CA LYS A 6 -61.42 -30.49 -17.07
C LYS A 6 -60.90 -29.52 -15.97
N LEU A 7 -59.63 -29.13 -16.14
CA LEU A 7 -59.12 -27.80 -16.53
C LEU A 7 -59.81 -26.52 -15.97
N ALA A 8 -59.12 -25.77 -15.10
CA ALA A 8 -58.47 -24.47 -15.39
C ALA A 8 -58.26 -23.58 -14.13
N LYS A 9 -57.17 -22.78 -14.19
CA LYS A 9 -56.84 -21.56 -13.42
C LYS A 9 -56.10 -21.72 -12.08
N SER A 10 -54.77 -21.62 -12.14
CA SER A 10 -54.04 -20.39 -11.75
C SER A 10 -52.58 -20.79 -11.53
N GLU A 11 -51.72 -20.50 -12.50
CA GLU A 11 -50.27 -20.49 -12.29
C GLU A 11 -49.96 -19.43 -11.24
N ILE A 12 -49.36 -19.83 -10.12
CA ILE A 12 -48.79 -18.91 -9.13
C ILE A 12 -47.27 -19.06 -9.21
N ASN A 13 -46.65 -17.96 -9.66
CA ASN A 13 -45.26 -17.54 -9.48
C ASN A 13 -44.14 -18.46 -9.96
N ASP A 14 -43.57 -18.07 -11.11
CA ASP A 14 -42.13 -17.76 -11.16
C ASP A 14 -41.93 -16.62 -12.17
N ILE A 15 -42.10 -15.38 -11.69
CA ILE A 15 -41.68 -14.19 -12.44
C ILE A 15 -40.21 -13.99 -12.14
N THR A 16 -39.37 -14.51 -13.04
CA THR A 16 -38.10 -13.89 -13.41
C THR A 16 -38.38 -12.49 -13.96
N ASP A 17 -38.12 -11.45 -13.16
CA ASP A 17 -37.33 -10.28 -13.54
C ASP A 17 -37.10 -9.35 -12.32
N SER A 18 -35.91 -8.77 -12.27
CA SER A 18 -35.45 -7.62 -11.47
C SER A 18 -34.77 -7.83 -10.10
N LYS A 19 -33.48 -7.42 -10.12
CA LYS A 19 -32.61 -6.84 -9.07
C LYS A 19 -32.09 -7.78 -7.97
N GLN A 20 -30.84 -8.25 -8.07
CA GLN A 20 -29.55 -7.57 -7.86
C GLN A 20 -28.99 -7.96 -6.49
N VAL A 21 -27.90 -8.72 -6.59
CA VAL A 21 -27.03 -9.34 -5.59
C VAL A 21 -26.54 -8.35 -4.53
N ASP A 22 -26.83 -8.68 -3.26
CA ASP A 22 -26.09 -8.23 -2.09
C ASP A 22 -25.38 -9.46 -1.49
N GLU A 23 -24.11 -9.66 -1.85
CA GLU A 23 -23.20 -10.62 -1.22
C GLU A 23 -22.38 -9.87 -0.14
N ASN A 24 -22.58 -10.17 1.14
CA ASN A 24 -21.98 -11.26 1.92
C ASN A 24 -20.68 -10.84 2.60
N ALA A 25 -20.76 -10.87 3.93
CA ALA A 25 -19.70 -10.62 4.88
C ALA A 25 -18.54 -11.61 4.76
N SER A 26 -17.33 -11.09 4.54
CA SER A 26 -16.11 -11.48 5.26
C SER A 26 -14.97 -10.59 4.76
N GLN A 27 -14.82 -9.38 5.30
CA GLN A 27 -13.58 -8.63 5.11
C GLN A 27 -12.53 -9.26 6.02
N LYS A 28 -11.86 -10.27 5.48
CA LYS A 28 -10.46 -10.49 5.80
C LYS A 28 -9.72 -9.28 5.26
N ILE A 29 -9.23 -8.44 6.16
CA ILE A 29 -8.26 -7.42 5.81
C ILE A 29 -6.92 -8.12 5.91
N ASP A 30 -6.55 -8.77 4.81
CA ASP A 30 -5.17 -9.11 4.51
C ASP A 30 -4.54 -7.80 4.00
N ASP A 31 -4.22 -6.87 4.92
CA ASP A 31 -3.25 -5.80 4.69
C ASP A 31 -1.83 -6.40 4.69
N GLU A 32 -1.65 -7.44 3.88
CA GLU A 32 -0.37 -7.94 3.41
C GLU A 32 -0.24 -7.43 1.98
N LYS A 33 -0.08 -6.11 1.83
CA LYS A 33 0.71 -5.60 0.71
C LYS A 33 2.16 -5.92 1.05
N THR A 34 2.48 -7.21 0.86
CA THR A 34 3.75 -7.77 0.45
C THR A 34 4.77 -6.69 0.08
N LEU A 35 5.48 -6.21 1.10
CA LEU A 35 6.89 -5.82 1.00
C LEU A 35 7.73 -7.10 0.97
N GLU A 36 7.28 -8.14 0.24
CA GLU A 36 8.14 -9.26 -0.08
C GLU A 36 8.74 -8.99 -1.45
N ASN A 37 10.05 -9.13 -1.46
CA ASN A 37 10.88 -9.04 -2.63
C ASN A 37 11.11 -7.62 -3.17
N THR A 38 11.53 -6.72 -2.28
CA THR A 38 12.75 -6.00 -2.66
C THR A 38 13.85 -7.05 -2.67
N ASN A 39 14.08 -7.64 -3.85
CA ASN A 39 15.35 -8.25 -4.18
C ASN A 39 16.46 -7.31 -3.68
N GLU A 40 17.65 -7.85 -3.56
CA GLU A 40 18.90 -7.20 -3.16
C GLU A 40 19.31 -6.00 -4.06
N GLU A 41 18.36 -5.38 -4.77
CA GLU A 41 18.46 -4.32 -5.78
C GLU A 41 18.15 -2.91 -5.27
N THR A 42 17.89 -2.68 -3.97
CA THR A 42 18.05 -1.33 -3.40
C THR A 42 19.49 -0.97 -3.10
N GLN A 43 20.42 -1.92 -3.22
CA GLN A 43 21.77 -1.79 -2.67
C GLN A 43 22.79 -1.12 -3.58
N ASP A 44 22.65 -1.10 -4.90
CA ASP A 44 23.79 -0.71 -5.77
C ASP A 44 23.90 0.78 -6.12
N GLY A 45 22.93 1.61 -5.72
CA GLY A 45 22.92 3.04 -6.09
C GLY A 45 23.57 3.97 -5.06
N ALA A 46 23.08 3.92 -3.82
CA ALA A 46 23.47 4.86 -2.76
C ALA A 46 24.32 4.22 -1.66
N TYR A 47 24.29 2.90 -1.49
CA TYR A 47 25.00 2.25 -0.39
C TYR A 47 26.20 1.48 -0.92
N ASN A 48 27.36 1.64 -0.27
CA ASN A 48 28.52 0.82 -0.54
C ASN A 48 28.63 -0.26 0.54
N PRO A 49 28.39 -1.55 0.23
CA PRO A 49 28.46 -2.62 1.22
C PRO A 49 29.89 -2.93 1.68
N GLU A 50 30.92 -2.55 0.92
CA GLU A 50 32.33 -2.77 1.30
C GLU A 50 32.82 -1.74 2.31
N THR A 51 32.42 -0.47 2.16
CA THR A 51 32.81 0.61 3.08
C THR A 51 31.76 0.86 4.19
N GLY A 52 30.53 0.41 3.98
CA GLY A 52 29.40 0.70 4.84
C GLY A 52 28.92 2.15 4.73
N GLU A 53 29.29 2.90 3.70
CA GLU A 53 28.92 4.31 3.55
C GLU A 53 27.68 4.50 2.66
N ILE A 54 26.85 5.50 2.98
CA ILE A 54 25.68 5.91 2.19
C ILE A 54 25.99 7.23 1.49
N ASN A 55 25.94 7.24 0.16
CA ASN A 55 26.05 8.42 -0.69
C ASN A 55 24.70 9.18 -0.72
N TRP A 56 24.57 10.16 0.17
CA TRP A 56 23.39 11.03 0.28
C TRP A 56 23.18 11.98 -0.91
N ASP A 57 24.15 12.07 -1.82
CA ASP A 57 24.05 12.86 -3.05
C ASP A 57 23.54 12.04 -4.24
N CYS A 58 23.31 10.73 -4.08
CA CYS A 58 22.74 9.89 -5.13
C CYS A 58 21.35 10.40 -5.53
N PRO A 59 21.11 10.72 -6.82
CA PRO A 59 19.78 11.06 -7.31
C PRO A 59 18.72 9.99 -7.03
N CYS A 60 19.16 8.74 -6.82
CA CYS A 60 18.31 7.60 -6.45
C CYS A 60 17.60 7.75 -5.09
N LEU A 61 18.09 8.60 -4.18
CA LEU A 61 17.46 8.83 -2.87
C LEU A 61 16.33 9.87 -2.90
N GLY A 62 15.91 10.31 -4.10
CA GLY A 62 14.75 11.20 -4.27
C GLY A 62 14.89 12.55 -3.58
N GLY A 63 16.12 13.00 -3.31
CA GLY A 63 16.37 14.27 -2.63
C GLY A 63 15.88 14.35 -1.17
N MET A 64 15.31 13.28 -0.61
CA MET A 64 14.72 13.28 0.73
C MET A 64 15.75 13.62 1.83
N ALA A 65 17.01 13.25 1.60
CA ALA A 65 18.14 13.55 2.49
C ALA A 65 18.54 15.05 2.55
N LYS A 66 18.00 15.90 1.66
CA LYS A 66 18.34 17.33 1.54
C LYS A 66 17.19 18.29 1.88
N GLY A 67 16.08 17.78 2.42
CA GLY A 67 14.92 18.57 2.81
C GLY A 67 14.85 18.92 4.30
N PRO A 68 13.78 19.61 4.74
CA PRO A 68 13.56 19.94 6.15
C PRO A 68 13.46 18.73 7.08
N CYS A 69 13.12 17.55 6.55
CA CYS A 69 13.11 16.27 7.27
C CYS A 69 14.30 15.36 6.93
N GLY A 70 15.35 15.90 6.32
CA GLY A 70 16.49 15.12 5.84
C GLY A 70 17.24 14.39 6.95
N GLU A 71 17.27 14.93 8.17
CA GLU A 71 17.91 14.26 9.30
C GLU A 71 17.14 13.02 9.76
N GLN A 72 15.80 13.11 9.84
CA GLN A 72 14.95 11.97 10.19
C GLN A 72 15.00 10.91 9.09
N PHE A 73 15.03 11.33 7.83
CA PHE A 73 15.21 10.41 6.69
C PHE A 73 16.55 9.69 6.77
N LYS A 74 17.66 10.41 6.99
CA LYS A 74 18.99 9.80 7.14
C LYS A 74 19.04 8.81 8.30
N ALA A 75 18.43 9.15 9.43
CA ALA A 75 18.37 8.27 10.59
C ALA A 75 17.58 6.98 10.29
N ALA A 76 16.39 7.10 9.71
CA ALA A 76 15.55 5.94 9.36
C ALA A 76 16.20 5.07 8.27
N PHE A 77 16.71 5.69 7.20
CA PHE A 77 17.32 4.98 6.07
C PHE A 77 18.62 4.30 6.45
N SER A 78 19.50 4.97 7.21
CA SER A 78 20.72 4.33 7.71
C SER A 78 20.41 3.17 8.66
N CYS A 79 19.42 3.33 9.55
CA CYS A 79 18.97 2.24 10.41
C CYS A 79 18.50 1.04 9.57
N PHE A 80 17.67 1.26 8.55
CA PHE A 80 17.18 0.20 7.67
C PHE A 80 18.32 -0.56 6.96
N ILE A 81 19.29 0.16 6.41
CA ILE A 81 20.43 -0.43 5.71
C ILE A 81 21.31 -1.26 6.66
N TYR A 82 21.56 -0.76 7.87
CA TYR A 82 22.40 -1.44 8.87
C TYR A 82 21.67 -2.46 9.74
N SER A 83 20.34 -2.52 9.68
CA SER A 83 19.51 -3.45 10.46
C SER A 83 19.97 -4.89 10.24
N ASN A 84 20.15 -5.63 11.32
CA ASN A 84 20.43 -7.07 11.29
C ASN A 84 19.22 -7.92 11.70
N ALA A 85 18.05 -7.31 11.86
CA ALA A 85 16.81 -8.03 12.12
C ALA A 85 16.44 -8.95 10.95
N GLU A 86 15.77 -10.07 11.27
CA GLU A 86 15.29 -11.06 10.29
C GLU A 86 14.44 -10.40 9.21
N GLN A 87 13.58 -9.47 9.61
CA GLN A 87 12.95 -8.50 8.73
C GLN A 87 13.71 -7.17 8.83
N LYS A 88 14.38 -6.77 7.75
CA LYS A 88 15.15 -5.52 7.69
C LYS A 88 14.30 -4.34 8.16
N GLY A 89 14.84 -3.57 9.12
CA GLY A 89 14.21 -2.37 9.64
C GLY A 89 13.12 -2.60 10.68
N ALA A 90 12.85 -3.84 11.09
CA ALA A 90 11.90 -4.12 12.18
C ALA A 90 12.33 -3.47 13.52
N ASP A 91 13.64 -3.29 13.72
CA ASP A 91 14.26 -2.57 14.83
C ASP A 91 14.30 -1.04 14.64
N CYS A 92 13.93 -0.55 13.45
CA CYS A 92 14.04 0.87 13.05
C CYS A 92 12.70 1.60 13.03
N LEU A 93 11.62 0.98 13.49
CA LEU A 93 10.25 1.51 13.38
C LEU A 93 10.10 2.90 14.01
N ASP A 94 10.79 3.18 15.11
CA ASP A 94 10.72 4.50 15.75
C ASP A 94 11.35 5.59 14.88
N ALA A 95 12.49 5.32 14.23
CA ALA A 95 13.11 6.25 13.30
C ALA A 95 12.20 6.53 12.09
N PHE A 96 11.55 5.48 11.55
CA PHE A 96 10.55 5.65 10.49
C PHE A 96 9.34 6.44 10.95
N ARG A 97 8.85 6.27 12.19
CA ARG A 97 7.75 7.06 12.74
C ARG A 97 8.12 8.54 12.83
N GLU A 98 9.29 8.87 13.35
CA GLU A 98 9.76 10.26 13.45
C GLU A 98 9.91 10.92 12.07
N MET A 99 10.41 10.19 11.08
CA MET A 99 10.48 10.64 9.69
C MET A 99 9.09 10.92 9.12
N ASN A 100 8.15 9.98 9.29
CA ASN A 100 6.76 10.15 8.82
C ASN A 100 6.07 11.33 9.51
N ASP A 101 6.27 11.49 10.81
CA ASP A 101 5.71 12.62 11.56
C ASP A 101 6.35 13.95 11.16
N CYS A 102 7.60 13.94 10.70
CA CYS A 102 8.21 15.10 10.08
C CYS A 102 7.55 15.43 8.73
N PHE A 103 7.35 14.45 7.85
CA PHE A 103 6.72 14.68 6.53
C PHE A 103 5.33 15.29 6.65
N LYS A 104 4.53 14.87 7.64
CA LYS A 104 3.20 15.46 7.93
C LYS A 104 3.26 16.95 8.29
N LYS A 105 4.38 17.45 8.81
CA LYS A 105 4.56 18.89 9.14
C LYS A 105 4.90 19.72 7.92
N TYR A 106 5.40 19.11 6.84
CA TYR A 106 5.80 19.79 5.61
C TYR A 106 5.06 19.22 4.38
N PRO A 107 3.70 19.24 4.38
CA PRO A 107 2.92 18.66 3.30
C PRO A 107 3.22 19.34 1.96
N ASP A 108 3.51 20.64 1.91
CA ASP A 108 3.78 21.32 0.63
C ASP A 108 5.11 20.89 -0.03
N VAL A 109 6.05 20.35 0.75
CA VAL A 109 7.35 19.86 0.26
C VAL A 109 7.25 18.40 -0.15
N TYR A 110 6.52 17.59 0.64
CA TYR A 110 6.50 16.14 0.49
C TYR A 110 5.20 15.57 -0.10
N LYS A 111 4.14 16.38 -0.29
CA LYS A 111 2.89 15.92 -0.93
C LYS A 111 3.12 15.46 -2.36
N ASN A 112 3.92 16.16 -3.14
CA ASN A 112 4.12 15.78 -4.54
C ASN A 112 4.86 14.43 -4.69
N GLU A 113 5.58 14.01 -3.65
CA GLU A 113 6.25 12.69 -3.58
C GLU A 113 5.36 11.60 -2.93
N LEU A 114 4.23 11.99 -2.31
CA LEU A 114 3.30 11.09 -1.59
C LEU A 114 1.90 11.02 -2.23
N ALA A 115 1.57 11.90 -3.18
CA ALA A 115 0.24 12.06 -3.77
C ALA A 115 0.02 11.25 -5.06
N ASP A 116 1.00 10.50 -5.53
CA ASP A 116 0.91 9.79 -6.83
C ASP A 116 0.14 8.45 -6.77
N GLU A 117 -0.74 8.24 -5.78
CA GLU A 117 -1.66 7.08 -5.73
C GLU A 117 -3.11 7.43 -5.31
N ASN A 118 -3.55 8.71 -5.35
CA ASN A 118 -4.98 9.03 -5.19
C ASN A 118 -5.37 10.34 -5.91
N ASP A 119 -5.31 10.34 -7.24
CA ASP A 119 -6.06 11.30 -8.07
C ASP A 119 -6.75 10.54 -9.21
N ASP A 120 -7.62 9.60 -8.83
CA ASP A 120 -8.79 9.25 -9.64
C ASP A 120 -9.77 10.43 -9.58
N ASP A 121 -9.49 11.48 -10.35
CA ASP A 121 -10.50 12.45 -10.78
C ASP A 121 -10.34 12.74 -12.29
N VAL A 122 -10.46 11.67 -13.08
CA VAL A 122 -11.13 11.79 -14.38
C VAL A 122 -12.64 11.77 -14.09
N VAL A 123 -13.26 12.96 -13.99
CA VAL A 123 -14.56 13.33 -14.60
C VAL A 123 -14.89 14.79 -14.28
N THR A 124 -14.65 15.70 -15.24
CA THR A 124 -15.73 16.45 -15.94
C THR A 124 -15.19 17.29 -17.09
#